data_AF-A0A495SFB0-F1
#
_entry.id   AF-A0A495SFB0-F1
#
_cell.length_a   1.000
_cell.length_b   1.000
_cell.length_c   1.000
_cell.angle_alpha   90.00
_cell.angle_beta   90.00
_cell.angle_gamma   90.00
#
_symmetry.space_group_name_H-M   'P 1'
#
loop_
_entity.id
_entity.type
_entity.pdbx_description
1 polymer ?
#
loop_
_entity_poly.entity_id
_entity_poly.type
_entity_poly.pdbx_seq_one_letter_code
_entity_poly.pdbx_strand_id
1 'polypeptide(L)'
;MKKIFLTFGFLSVFLISCTNSGDTIENQNYAKENPSSGIASKTAQQLSDFQENENLIAVIDNITAYKNAMATDDYEVIKSSLDAIVVNSNALVNTYGEEEVNAYLTELSVNNGESRFFGTHDNNNCTRNLNGTTYWDQCSFWEEVIVVISSAIICQSPSSSSIEDMNDYYDCVQERICKTC
;
A
#
# COMPACT_ATOMS: atom_id res chain seq x y z
N MET A 1 28.12 62.83 12.60
CA MET A 1 27.02 61.86 12.79
C MET A 1 26.66 61.24 11.45
N LYS A 2 26.18 60.00 11.51
CA LYS A 2 26.34 58.92 10.52
C LYS A 2 25.57 59.12 9.21
N LYS A 3 26.21 58.73 8.11
CA LYS A 3 25.61 58.47 6.78
C LYS A 3 24.90 57.11 6.82
N ILE A 4 23.70 57.00 6.27
CA ILE A 4 23.04 55.70 6.00
C ILE A 4 22.86 55.62 4.48
N PHE A 5 23.50 54.62 3.89
CA PHE A 5 23.46 54.27 2.48
C PHE A 5 22.23 53.40 2.19
N LEU A 6 21.60 53.66 1.04
CA LEU A 6 20.57 52.81 0.44
C LEU A 6 21.11 51.42 0.15
N THR A 7 20.34 50.39 0.52
CA THR A 7 20.63 49.00 0.18
C THR A 7 19.74 48.54 -0.98
N PHE A 8 20.39 47.83 -1.89
CA PHE A 8 19.96 47.26 -3.16
C PHE A 8 18.72 46.35 -3.08
N GLY A 9 17.80 46.53 -4.04
CA GLY A 9 16.81 45.53 -4.42
C GLY A 9 17.37 44.63 -5.53
N PHE A 10 17.45 43.33 -5.27
CA PHE A 10 17.71 42.31 -6.29
C PHE A 10 16.38 41.84 -6.88
N LEU A 11 16.13 42.19 -8.14
CA LEU A 11 15.03 41.71 -8.96
C LEU A 11 15.57 40.51 -9.75
N SER A 12 15.22 39.28 -9.36
CA SER A 12 15.52 38.07 -10.13
C SER A 12 14.29 37.63 -10.91
N VAL A 13 14.20 38.04 -12.17
CA VAL A 13 13.26 37.49 -13.14
C VAL A 13 13.96 36.32 -13.82
N PHE A 14 13.63 35.09 -13.44
CA PHE A 14 13.96 33.91 -14.22
C PHE A 14 12.89 33.75 -15.31
N LEU A 15 13.28 34.02 -16.54
CA LEU A 15 12.56 33.64 -17.75
C LEU A 15 12.76 32.13 -17.95
N ILE A 16 11.73 31.32 -17.67
CA ILE A 16 11.69 29.94 -18.15
C ILE A 16 11.05 29.95 -19.53
N SER A 17 11.87 29.71 -20.54
CA SER A 17 11.48 29.49 -21.92
C SER A 17 10.65 28.20 -22.02
N CYS A 18 9.44 28.30 -22.56
CA CYS A 18 8.71 27.17 -23.10
C CYS A 18 9.35 26.78 -24.44
N THR A 19 10.02 25.63 -24.50
CA THR A 19 10.31 24.95 -25.78
C THR A 19 9.29 23.85 -25.97
N ASN A 20 8.37 24.06 -26.92
CA ASN A 20 7.66 22.98 -27.58
C ASN A 20 8.68 22.16 -28.37
N SER A 21 8.95 20.94 -27.92
CA SER A 21 9.41 19.86 -28.78
C SER A 21 8.47 18.69 -28.54
N GLY A 22 7.60 18.46 -29.53
CA GLY A 22 6.97 17.18 -29.67
C GLY A 22 8.05 16.17 -30.03
N ASP A 23 8.26 15.19 -29.17
CA ASP A 23 8.93 13.95 -29.49
C ASP A 23 8.20 12.82 -28.74
N THR A 24 7.64 11.94 -29.55
CA THR A 24 7.48 10.49 -29.37
C THR A 24 7.11 9.96 -27.98
N ILE A 25 5.90 9.43 -27.88
CA ILE A 25 5.50 8.47 -26.84
C ILE A 25 6.37 7.22 -27.02
N GLU A 26 7.51 7.17 -26.33
CA GLU A 26 8.21 5.92 -26.08
C GLU A 26 7.40 5.14 -25.03
N ASN A 27 6.95 3.95 -25.42
CA ASN A 27 6.51 2.89 -24.52
C ASN A 27 7.61 2.62 -23.50
N GLN A 28 7.55 3.29 -22.35
CA GLN A 28 8.25 2.83 -21.17
C GLN A 28 7.50 1.62 -20.66
N ASN A 29 7.93 0.44 -21.12
CA ASN A 29 7.83 -0.78 -20.35
C ASN A 29 8.45 -0.47 -18.98
N TYR A 30 7.62 -0.16 -17.99
CA TYR A 30 7.99 -0.27 -16.60
C TYR A 30 8.29 -1.75 -16.35
N ALA A 31 9.51 -2.17 -16.64
CA ALA A 31 10.06 -3.33 -15.98
C ALA A 31 10.00 -3.00 -14.49
N LYS A 32 9.14 -3.69 -13.73
CA LYS A 32 9.20 -3.71 -12.25
C LYS A 32 10.68 -3.97 -11.93
N GLU A 33 11.41 -2.94 -11.53
CA GLU A 33 12.78 -3.09 -11.05
C GLU A 33 12.65 -3.99 -9.82
N ASN A 34 13.05 -5.25 -9.95
CA ASN A 34 13.16 -6.16 -8.82
C ASN A 34 14.11 -5.48 -7.84
N PRO A 35 13.65 -5.07 -6.65
CA PRO A 35 14.56 -4.54 -5.64
C PRO A 35 15.45 -5.72 -5.27
N SER A 36 16.68 -5.71 -5.75
CA SER A 36 17.77 -6.55 -5.24
C SER A 36 18.08 -6.03 -3.83
N SER A 37 17.19 -6.28 -2.88
CA SER A 37 17.51 -6.20 -1.46
C SER A 37 18.44 -7.37 -1.15
N GLY A 38 19.50 -7.13 -0.38
CA GLY A 38 20.50 -8.14 -0.02
C GLY A 38 20.00 -9.24 0.91
N ILE A 39 18.71 -9.58 0.84
CA ILE A 39 18.07 -10.61 1.65
C ILE A 39 18.23 -11.95 0.94
N ALA A 40 18.74 -12.94 1.66
CA ALA A 40 18.86 -14.29 1.14
C ALA A 40 17.47 -14.87 0.81
N SER A 41 17.32 -15.48 -0.37
CA SER A 41 16.11 -16.21 -0.78
C SER A 41 15.74 -17.26 0.28
N LYS A 42 14.45 -17.40 0.54
CA LYS A 42 13.88 -18.30 1.52
C LYS A 42 13.77 -19.70 0.94
N THR A 43 14.18 -20.69 1.73
CA THR A 43 13.98 -22.09 1.34
C THR A 43 12.49 -22.44 1.32
N ALA A 44 12.13 -23.47 0.56
CA ALA A 44 10.75 -23.97 0.50
C ALA A 44 10.18 -24.30 1.89
N GLN A 45 11.01 -24.85 2.80
CA GLN A 45 10.57 -25.13 4.18
C GLN A 45 10.27 -23.84 4.94
N GLN A 46 11.12 -22.82 4.85
CA GLN A 46 10.89 -21.54 5.54
C GLN A 46 9.63 -20.83 5.02
N LEU A 47 9.37 -20.91 3.71
CA LEU A 47 8.13 -20.39 3.13
C LEU A 47 6.92 -21.16 3.65
N SER A 48 6.99 -22.49 3.70
CA SER A 48 5.93 -23.34 4.26
C SER A 48 5.65 -23.02 5.73
N ASP A 49 6.70 -22.93 6.56
CA ASP A 49 6.59 -22.60 7.98
C ASP A 49 5.97 -21.22 8.19
N PHE A 50 6.31 -20.25 7.33
CA PHE A 50 5.70 -18.91 7.37
C PHE A 50 4.23 -18.93 6.96
N GLN A 51 3.88 -19.69 5.91
CA GLN A 51 2.49 -19.87 5.45
C GLN A 51 1.60 -20.56 6.49
N GLU A 52 2.18 -21.44 7.31
CA GLU A 52 1.50 -22.13 8.41
C GLU A 52 1.47 -21.32 9.72
N ASN A 53 2.06 -20.13 9.75
CA ASN A 53 2.04 -19.27 10.95
C ASN A 53 0.61 -18.84 11.28
N GLU A 54 0.18 -19.08 12.51
CA GLU A 54 -1.20 -18.79 12.97
C GLU A 54 -1.59 -17.31 12.81
N ASN A 55 -0.64 -16.37 12.98
CA ASN A 55 -0.91 -14.95 12.82
C ASN A 55 -1.08 -14.58 11.34
N LEU A 56 -0.32 -15.20 10.43
CA LEU A 56 -0.51 -14.98 8.99
C LEU A 56 -1.86 -15.53 8.53
N ILE A 57 -2.23 -16.72 8.99
CA ILE A 57 -3.55 -17.31 8.72
C ILE A 57 -4.66 -16.36 9.23
N ALA A 58 -4.53 -15.86 10.46
CA ALA A 58 -5.49 -14.92 11.03
C ALA A 58 -5.58 -13.60 10.25
N VAL A 59 -4.45 -13.07 9.73
CA VAL A 59 -4.48 -11.91 8.82
C VAL A 59 -5.27 -12.25 7.57
N ILE A 60 -4.96 -13.35 6.88
CA ILE A 60 -5.62 -13.77 5.63
C ILE A 60 -7.14 -13.94 5.83
N ASP A 61 -7.56 -14.58 6.92
CA ASP A 61 -8.99 -14.76 7.22
C ASP A 61 -9.70 -13.41 7.41
N ASN A 62 -9.06 -12.46 8.09
CA ASN A 62 -9.63 -11.13 8.32
C ASN A 62 -9.61 -10.23 7.09
N ILE A 63 -8.71 -10.43 6.12
CA ILE A 63 -8.76 -9.74 4.81
C ILE A 63 -10.08 -10.04 4.12
N THR A 64 -10.48 -11.32 4.11
CA THR A 64 -11.73 -11.75 3.46
C THR A 64 -12.95 -11.13 4.17
N ALA A 65 -12.96 -11.15 5.50
CA ALA A 65 -14.03 -10.54 6.30
C ALA A 65 -14.13 -9.02 6.06
N TYR A 66 -13.00 -8.32 6.10
CA TYR A 66 -12.91 -6.89 5.81
C TYR A 66 -13.46 -6.54 4.42
N LYS A 67 -13.02 -7.25 3.37
CA LYS A 67 -13.45 -6.99 1.98
C LYS A 67 -14.95 -7.24 1.79
N ASN A 68 -15.49 -8.31 2.38
CA ASN A 68 -16.92 -8.59 2.31
C ASN A 68 -17.74 -7.52 3.04
N ALA A 69 -17.29 -7.07 4.20
CA ALA A 69 -17.96 -6.04 5.00
C ALA A 69 -17.96 -4.66 4.31
N MET A 70 -16.90 -4.32 3.56
CA MET A 70 -16.86 -3.11 2.73
C MET A 70 -17.92 -3.10 1.62
N ALA A 71 -18.31 -4.26 1.08
CA ALA A 71 -19.34 -4.33 0.04
C ALA A 71 -20.75 -4.07 0.58
N THR A 72 -20.94 -4.13 1.90
CA THR A 72 -22.24 -3.97 2.58
C THR A 72 -22.24 -2.85 3.61
N ASP A 73 -21.20 -2.03 3.67
CA ASP A 73 -21.00 -0.95 4.65
C ASP A 73 -21.16 -1.41 6.12
N ASP A 74 -20.71 -2.64 6.44
CA ASP A 74 -20.75 -3.17 7.81
C ASP A 74 -19.54 -2.69 8.62
N TYR A 75 -19.61 -1.45 9.11
CA TYR A 75 -18.49 -0.78 9.77
C TYR A 75 -18.02 -1.44 11.07
N GLU A 76 -18.87 -2.20 11.76
CA GLU A 76 -18.48 -2.95 12.95
C GLU A 76 -17.61 -4.15 12.58
N VAL A 77 -17.97 -4.89 11.52
CA VAL A 77 -17.14 -5.97 11.00
C VAL A 77 -15.86 -5.42 10.40
N ILE A 78 -15.92 -4.31 9.65
CA ILE A 78 -14.72 -3.62 9.14
C ILE A 78 -13.77 -3.32 10.30
N LYS A 79 -14.25 -2.65 11.35
CA LYS A 79 -13.39 -2.24 12.48
C LYS A 79 -12.78 -3.44 13.21
N SER A 80 -13.57 -4.46 13.52
CA SER A 80 -13.09 -5.64 14.22
C SER A 80 -12.08 -6.45 13.39
N SER A 81 -12.29 -6.56 12.07
CA SER A 81 -11.31 -7.17 11.16
C SER A 81 -10.01 -6.37 11.08
N LEU A 82 -10.09 -5.04 11.02
CA LEU A 82 -8.89 -4.17 11.03
C LEU A 82 -8.10 -4.32 12.34
N ASP A 83 -8.77 -4.37 13.48
CA ASP A 83 -8.10 -4.57 14.77
C ASP A 83 -7.39 -5.92 14.84
N ALA A 84 -8.04 -6.99 14.36
CA ALA A 84 -7.43 -8.31 14.28
C ALA A 84 -6.22 -8.33 13.34
N ILE A 85 -6.32 -7.69 12.18
CA ILE A 85 -5.22 -7.54 11.23
C ILE A 85 -4.03 -6.84 11.90
N VAL A 86 -4.26 -5.73 12.61
CA VAL A 86 -3.21 -4.97 13.30
C VAL A 86 -2.50 -5.81 14.36
N VAL A 87 -3.26 -6.51 15.20
CA VAL A 87 -2.68 -7.37 16.25
C VAL A 87 -1.80 -8.45 15.64
N ASN A 88 -2.30 -9.18 14.64
CA ASN A 88 -1.58 -10.30 14.05
C ASN A 88 -0.40 -9.84 13.17
N SER A 89 -0.52 -8.72 12.46
CA SER A 89 0.59 -8.15 11.69
C SER A 89 1.75 -7.73 12.60
N ASN A 90 1.44 -7.09 13.73
CA ASN A 90 2.46 -6.76 14.72
C ASN A 90 3.10 -8.01 15.35
N ALA A 91 2.34 -9.07 15.59
CA ALA A 91 2.89 -10.34 16.09
C ALA A 91 3.88 -10.98 15.10
N LEU A 92 3.58 -10.95 13.79
CA LEU A 92 4.49 -11.38 12.74
C LEU A 92 5.78 -10.55 12.74
N VAL A 93 5.66 -9.22 12.73
CA VAL A 93 6.82 -8.31 12.74
C VAL A 93 7.66 -8.50 14.01
N ASN A 94 7.05 -8.69 15.17
CA ASN A 94 7.79 -8.94 16.42
C ASN A 94 8.54 -10.27 16.41
N THR A 95 8.03 -11.28 15.69
CA THR A 95 8.61 -12.62 15.64
C THR A 95 9.74 -12.72 14.60
N TYR A 96 9.53 -12.18 13.40
CA TYR A 96 10.47 -12.33 12.28
C TYR A 96 11.29 -11.07 11.99
N GLY A 97 10.79 -9.89 12.37
CA GLY A 97 11.30 -8.60 11.92
C GLY A 97 10.61 -8.13 10.63
N GLU A 98 10.43 -6.82 10.48
CA GLU A 98 9.70 -6.22 9.35
C GLU A 98 10.33 -6.57 7.99
N GLU A 99 11.67 -6.45 7.88
CA GLU A 99 12.40 -6.78 6.65
C GLU A 99 12.22 -8.24 6.23
N GLU A 100 12.21 -9.16 7.20
CA GLU A 100 12.04 -10.60 6.95
C GLU A 100 10.60 -10.93 6.56
N VAL A 101 9.60 -10.35 7.23
CA VAL A 101 8.18 -10.49 6.84
C VAL A 101 7.98 -10.03 5.39
N ASN A 102 8.52 -8.86 5.03
CA ASN A 102 8.40 -8.35 3.67
C ASN A 102 9.10 -9.25 2.64
N ALA A 103 10.26 -9.83 3.00
CA ALA A 103 10.97 -10.77 2.14
C ALA A 103 10.18 -12.06 1.89
N TYR A 104 9.59 -12.66 2.94
CA TYR A 104 8.74 -13.83 2.79
C TYR A 104 7.55 -13.55 1.87
N LEU A 105 6.84 -12.45 2.08
CA LEU A 105 5.67 -12.10 1.29
C LEU A 105 6.02 -11.77 -0.17
N THR A 106 7.14 -11.11 -0.40
CA THR A 106 7.64 -10.83 -1.77
C THR A 106 7.97 -12.13 -2.52
N GLU A 107 8.61 -13.09 -1.84
CA GLU A 107 8.91 -14.37 -2.46
C GLU A 107 7.65 -15.21 -2.71
N LEU A 108 6.64 -15.10 -1.85
CA LEU A 108 5.32 -15.71 -2.08
C LEU A 108 4.58 -15.06 -3.26
N SER A 109 4.63 -13.73 -3.40
CA SER A 109 3.94 -13.03 -4.49
C SER A 109 4.52 -13.34 -5.87
N VAL A 110 5.85 -13.46 -5.98
CA VAL A 110 6.51 -13.82 -7.24
C VAL A 110 6.21 -15.26 -7.66
N ASN A 111 6.09 -16.18 -6.69
CA ASN A 111 6.00 -17.62 -6.97
C ASN A 111 4.56 -18.17 -7.00
N ASN A 112 3.57 -17.46 -6.47
CA ASN A 112 2.17 -17.91 -6.34
C ASN A 112 1.16 -16.85 -6.80
N GLY A 113 1.34 -16.32 -8.00
CA GLY A 113 0.47 -15.29 -8.59
C GLY A 113 -0.94 -15.78 -8.90
N GLU A 114 -1.82 -15.84 -7.90
CA GLU A 114 -3.27 -15.88 -8.11
C GLU A 114 -3.80 -14.45 -8.19
N SER A 115 -4.20 -14.01 -9.39
CA SER A 115 -4.94 -12.75 -9.57
C SER A 115 -6.44 -12.98 -9.34
N ARG A 116 -7.08 -12.19 -8.48
CA ARG A 116 -8.54 -12.21 -8.30
C ARG A 116 -9.11 -10.80 -8.52
N PHE A 117 -9.69 -10.59 -9.69
CA PHE A 117 -10.36 -9.33 -10.06
C PHE A 117 -11.80 -9.30 -9.56
N PHE A 118 -12.22 -8.26 -8.82
CA PHE A 118 -13.59 -8.09 -8.32
C PHE A 118 -14.09 -6.62 -8.29
N GLY A 119 -14.40 -6.01 -9.45
CA GLY A 119 -14.99 -4.66 -9.41
C GLY A 119 -14.92 -3.78 -10.66
N THR A 120 -15.59 -2.64 -10.53
CA THR A 120 -16.02 -1.72 -11.59
C THR A 120 -15.43 -0.32 -11.37
N HIS A 121 -14.27 -0.03 -11.96
CA HIS A 121 -13.65 1.30 -11.89
C HIS A 121 -12.82 1.62 -13.14
N ASP A 122 -12.20 2.80 -13.21
CA ASP A 122 -11.44 3.35 -14.36
C ASP A 122 -10.12 2.62 -14.70
N ASN A 123 -9.93 1.41 -14.16
CA ASN A 123 -8.74 0.58 -14.26
C ASN A 123 -7.44 1.17 -13.66
N ASN A 124 -7.51 2.26 -12.88
CA ASN A 124 -6.34 2.77 -12.17
C ASN A 124 -6.28 2.19 -10.74
N ASN A 125 -5.20 1.49 -10.39
CA ASN A 125 -4.99 0.93 -9.03
C ASN A 125 -4.74 2.02 -7.97
N CYS A 126 -4.50 3.26 -8.38
CA CYS A 126 -4.24 4.38 -7.48
C CYS A 126 -5.49 5.21 -7.16
N THR A 127 -6.66 4.84 -7.67
CA THR A 127 -7.93 5.52 -7.42
C THR A 127 -8.87 4.68 -6.56
N ARG A 128 -9.58 5.34 -5.64
CA ARG A 128 -10.61 4.70 -4.80
C ARG A 128 -11.83 4.35 -5.65
N ASN A 129 -12.63 3.39 -5.17
CA ASN A 129 -13.93 3.07 -5.75
C ASN A 129 -14.86 4.30 -5.76
N LEU A 130 -15.89 4.28 -6.60
CA LEU A 130 -16.88 5.37 -6.70
C LEU A 130 -17.67 5.60 -5.40
N ASN A 131 -17.82 4.57 -4.57
CA ASN A 131 -18.44 4.68 -3.24
C ASN A 131 -17.44 5.17 -2.17
N GLY A 132 -16.21 5.47 -2.55
CA GLY A 132 -15.14 5.88 -1.65
C GLY A 132 -14.43 4.72 -0.96
N THR A 133 -14.71 3.44 -1.18
CA THR A 133 -13.87 2.39 -0.56
C THR A 133 -12.56 2.17 -1.34
N THR A 134 -11.68 1.32 -0.82
CA THR A 134 -10.39 0.99 -1.45
C THR A 134 -10.57 0.01 -2.62
N TYR A 135 -9.83 0.21 -3.70
CA TYR A 135 -9.93 -0.60 -4.94
C TYR A 135 -8.83 -1.68 -5.00
N TRP A 136 -9.21 -2.95 -4.89
CA TRP A 136 -8.26 -4.07 -4.70
C TRP A 136 -8.03 -4.93 -5.94
N ASP A 137 -8.78 -4.72 -7.03
CA ASP A 137 -8.86 -5.71 -8.12
C ASP A 137 -7.60 -5.88 -8.95
N GLN A 138 -6.68 -4.92 -8.86
CA GLN A 138 -5.40 -4.99 -9.55
C GLN A 138 -4.35 -5.76 -8.75
N CYS A 139 -4.65 -6.16 -7.51
CA CYS A 139 -3.74 -6.90 -6.67
C CYS A 139 -3.90 -8.42 -6.87
N SER A 140 -2.78 -9.14 -6.98
CA SER A 140 -2.76 -10.57 -6.70
C SER A 140 -2.98 -10.84 -5.21
N PHE A 141 -3.37 -12.07 -4.86
CA PHE A 141 -3.64 -12.45 -3.48
C PHE A 141 -2.49 -12.08 -2.51
N TRP A 142 -1.24 -12.36 -2.87
CA TRP A 142 -0.11 -12.03 -1.98
C TRP A 142 0.23 -10.54 -1.98
N GLU A 143 -0.02 -9.81 -3.07
CA GLU A 143 0.06 -8.35 -3.07
C GLU A 143 -1.00 -7.76 -2.11
N GLU A 144 -2.21 -8.33 -2.05
CA GLU A 144 -3.21 -7.91 -1.06
C GLU A 144 -2.70 -8.12 0.38
N VAL A 145 -2.09 -9.27 0.66
CA VAL A 145 -1.52 -9.56 1.99
C VAL A 145 -0.40 -8.57 2.35
N ILE A 146 0.48 -8.22 1.39
CA ILE A 146 1.54 -7.21 1.58
C ILE A 146 0.92 -5.85 1.90
N VAL A 147 -0.06 -5.40 1.12
CA VAL A 147 -0.73 -4.11 1.33
C VAL A 147 -1.38 -4.08 2.70
N VAL A 148 -2.08 -5.14 3.11
CA VAL A 148 -2.80 -5.18 4.38
C VAL A 148 -1.84 -5.13 5.56
N ILE A 149 -0.78 -5.95 5.55
CA ILE A 149 0.22 -5.96 6.62
C ILE A 149 0.96 -4.62 6.69
N SER A 150 1.37 -4.06 5.54
CA SER A 150 2.03 -2.75 5.53
C SER A 150 1.10 -1.62 5.99
N SER A 151 -0.18 -1.67 5.61
CA SER A 151 -1.19 -0.70 6.07
C SER A 151 -1.43 -0.82 7.57
N ALA A 152 -1.41 -2.03 8.13
CA ALA A 152 -1.57 -2.25 9.56
C ALA A 152 -0.46 -1.63 10.42
N ILE A 153 0.72 -1.42 9.81
CA ILE A 153 1.90 -0.83 10.46
C ILE A 153 1.95 0.68 10.23
N ILE A 154 1.61 1.13 9.02
CA ILE A 154 1.84 2.51 8.57
C ILE A 154 0.59 3.38 8.70
N CYS A 155 -0.58 2.83 8.40
CA CYS A 155 -1.82 3.59 8.41
C CYS A 155 -2.39 3.67 9.81
N GLN A 156 -2.82 4.87 10.19
CA GLN A 156 -3.51 5.07 11.46
C GLN A 156 -4.87 4.39 11.42
N SER A 157 -5.09 3.41 12.30
CA SER A 157 -6.39 2.75 12.42
C SER A 157 -7.50 3.76 12.75
N PRO A 158 -8.71 3.60 12.18
CA PRO A 158 -9.86 4.43 12.50
C PRO A 158 -10.13 4.44 14.01
N SER A 159 -10.48 5.59 14.59
CA SER A 159 -10.85 5.68 16.02
C SER A 159 -12.22 5.11 16.34
N SER A 160 -13.11 5.04 15.35
CA SER A 160 -14.48 4.52 15.48
C SER A 160 -14.92 3.79 14.21
N SER A 161 -16.12 3.20 14.25
CA SER A 161 -16.82 2.60 13.10
C SER A 161 -17.59 3.64 12.26
N SER A 162 -17.23 4.92 12.31
CA SER A 162 -17.87 5.95 11.49
C SER A 162 -17.22 6.07 10.10
N ILE A 163 -18.01 6.44 9.09
CA ILE A 163 -17.52 6.64 7.73
C ILE A 163 -16.49 7.78 7.62
N GLU A 164 -16.61 8.81 8.45
CA GLU A 164 -15.67 9.93 8.49
C GLU A 164 -14.30 9.47 8.95
N ASP A 165 -14.22 8.69 10.03
CA ASP A 165 -12.96 8.13 10.53
C ASP A 165 -12.33 7.11 9.56
N MET A 166 -13.12 6.48 8.71
CA MET A 166 -12.64 5.50 7.73
C MET A 166 -11.99 6.16 6.51
N ASN A 167 -12.30 7.43 6.20
CA ASN A 167 -11.84 8.07 4.96
C ASN A 167 -10.32 8.26 4.92
N ASP A 168 -9.72 8.78 5.99
CA ASP A 168 -8.27 8.98 6.09
C ASP A 168 -7.53 7.63 6.04
N TYR A 169 -8.11 6.61 6.67
CA TYR A 169 -7.61 5.24 6.62
C TYR A 169 -7.64 4.71 5.18
N TYR A 170 -8.75 4.87 4.46
CA TYR A 170 -8.87 4.44 3.07
C TYR A 170 -7.92 5.17 2.12
N ASP A 171 -7.65 6.46 2.32
CA ASP A 171 -6.64 7.18 1.53
C ASP A 171 -5.24 6.60 1.75
N CYS A 172 -4.87 6.33 3.01
CA CYS A 172 -3.58 5.69 3.31
C CYS A 172 -3.47 4.30 2.68
N VAL A 173 -4.51 3.46 2.80
CA VAL A 173 -4.54 2.12 2.21
C VAL A 173 -4.47 2.19 0.68
N GLN A 174 -5.21 3.09 0.04
CA GLN A 174 -5.17 3.25 -1.42
C GLN A 174 -3.76 3.63 -1.91
N GLU A 175 -3.05 4.47 -1.15
CA GLU A 175 -1.65 4.80 -1.44
C GLU A 175 -0.75 3.55 -1.38
N ARG A 176 -1.01 2.63 -0.44
CA ARG A 176 -0.28 1.35 -0.36
C ARG A 176 -0.61 0.45 -1.54
N ILE A 177 -1.88 0.30 -1.89
CA ILE A 177 -2.34 -0.46 -3.07
C ILE A 177 -1.62 0.03 -4.33
N CYS A 178 -1.63 1.34 -4.57
CA CYS A 178 -0.99 2.00 -5.72
C CYS A 178 0.50 1.65 -5.87
N LYS A 179 1.21 1.49 -4.74
CA LYS A 179 2.64 1.20 -4.73
C LYS A 179 2.95 -0.29 -4.91
N THR A 180 2.02 -1.17 -4.58
CA THR A 180 2.29 -2.62 -4.50
C THR A 180 1.78 -3.39 -5.72
N CYS A 181 0.60 -3.08 -6.26
CA CYS A 181 -0.15 -3.99 -7.14
C CYS A 181 0.12 -3.83 -8.66
#